data_AF-A0A7C5J0Y6-F1
#
_entry.id   AF-A0A7C5J0Y6-F1
#
_cell.length_a   1.000
_cell.length_b   1.000
_cell.length_c   1.000
_cell.angle_alpha   90.00
_cell.angle_beta   90.00
_cell.angle_gamma   90.00
#
_symmetry.space_group_name_H-M   'P 1'
#
loop_
_entity.id
_entity.type
_entity.pdbx_description
1 polymer ?
#
loop_
_entity_poly.entity_id
_entity_poly.type
_entity_poly.pdbx_seq_one_letter_code
_entity_poly.pdbx_strand_id
1 'polypeptide(L)'
;MTPLASILAVGAQTPLGLNACQTGMLARAGFATMEGAPLGLDGEGVTICRTAALPDDLTGAARLVALATPALEEAVADASSTDEALLVLELDAALTDAAVEQLVGSLVATCDKRIGETRIEVVRTGAGGGIPAVTQARMMAVHFWYSGQNTSCRNGSGASSIMFVRLCRGSRNG
;
A
#
# COMPACT_ATOMS: atom_id res chain seq x y z
N MET A 1 16.24 8.84 -24.12
CA MET A 1 14.92 9.12 -23.51
C MET A 1 15.12 9.19 -22.01
N THR A 2 14.83 10.33 -21.38
CA THR A 2 14.85 10.44 -19.92
C THR A 2 13.55 9.85 -19.37
N PRO A 3 13.59 8.93 -18.39
CA PRO A 3 12.39 8.39 -17.81
C PRO A 3 11.57 9.50 -17.12
N LEU A 4 10.26 9.52 -17.38
CA LEU A 4 9.33 10.49 -16.76
C LEU A 4 9.05 10.19 -15.28
N ALA A 5 9.50 9.02 -14.80
CA ALA A 5 9.16 8.43 -13.52
C ALA A 5 10.16 7.30 -13.18
N SER A 6 10.48 7.11 -11.90
CA SER A 6 11.27 5.95 -11.45
C SER A 6 10.83 5.48 -10.08
N ILE A 7 10.77 4.17 -9.87
CA ILE A 7 10.53 3.56 -8.55
C ILE A 7 11.86 3.56 -7.80
N LEU A 8 11.91 4.23 -6.65
CA LEU A 8 13.14 4.37 -5.86
C LEU A 8 13.29 3.25 -4.83
N ALA A 9 12.20 2.88 -4.15
CA ALA A 9 12.12 1.58 -3.50
C ALA A 9 10.67 1.16 -3.23
N VAL A 10 10.54 0.00 -2.61
CA VAL A 10 9.29 -0.72 -2.41
C VAL A 10 9.30 -1.27 -1.00
N GLY A 11 8.18 -1.12 -0.30
CA GLY A 11 7.94 -1.81 0.95
C GLY A 11 6.67 -2.62 0.83
N ALA A 12 6.62 -3.81 1.43
CA ALA A 12 5.46 -4.67 1.30
C ALA A 12 5.29 -5.57 2.50
N GLN A 13 4.16 -5.47 3.16
CA GLN A 13 3.65 -6.53 4.01
C GLN A 13 2.62 -7.28 3.19
N THR A 14 2.65 -8.61 3.14
CA THR A 14 1.69 -9.42 2.38
C THR A 14 1.38 -10.73 3.12
N PRO A 15 0.38 -11.51 2.67
CA PRO A 15 0.24 -12.89 3.09
C PRO A 15 1.48 -13.76 2.81
N LEU A 16 2.20 -13.48 1.72
CA LEU A 16 3.39 -14.22 1.30
C LEU A 16 4.61 -13.88 2.15
N GLY A 17 4.82 -12.63 2.52
CA GLY A 17 6.02 -12.19 3.24
C GLY A 17 5.82 -10.89 4.02
N LEU A 18 6.67 -10.65 5.00
CA LEU A 18 6.57 -9.50 5.89
C LEU A 18 7.29 -8.25 5.38
N ASN A 19 8.04 -8.40 4.30
CA ASN A 19 8.76 -7.34 3.62
C ASN A 19 8.78 -7.59 2.09
N ALA A 20 9.19 -6.61 1.30
CA ALA A 20 9.22 -6.68 -0.16
C ALA A 20 10.15 -7.78 -0.67
N CYS A 21 11.30 -7.98 -0.01
CA CYS A 21 12.28 -9.01 -0.37
C CYS A 21 11.68 -10.43 -0.23
N GLN A 22 11.10 -10.75 0.94
CA GLN A 22 10.45 -12.02 1.22
C GLN A 22 9.28 -12.27 0.26
N THR A 23 8.42 -11.27 0.10
CA THR A 23 7.28 -11.33 -0.83
C THR A 23 7.75 -11.68 -2.24
N GLY A 24 8.78 -11.00 -2.74
CA GLY A 24 9.35 -11.24 -4.07
C GLY A 24 9.97 -12.64 -4.21
N MET A 25 10.77 -13.07 -3.23
CA MET A 25 11.41 -14.39 -3.24
C MET A 25 10.38 -15.52 -3.24
N LEU A 26 9.38 -15.44 -2.35
CA LEU A 26 8.35 -16.47 -2.21
C LEU A 26 7.41 -16.52 -3.41
N ALA A 27 7.05 -15.36 -3.98
CA ALA A 27 6.32 -15.29 -5.24
C ALA A 27 7.10 -15.96 -6.39
N ARG A 28 8.41 -15.71 -6.49
CA ARG A 28 9.29 -16.34 -7.51
C ARG A 28 9.45 -17.85 -7.31
N ALA A 29 9.39 -18.32 -6.07
CA ALA A 29 9.39 -19.75 -5.74
C ALA A 29 8.04 -20.43 -6.00
N GLY A 30 7.00 -19.69 -6.41
CA GLY A 30 5.66 -20.24 -6.62
C GLY A 30 4.94 -20.59 -5.31
N PHE A 31 5.35 -19.99 -4.19
CA PHE A 31 4.70 -20.21 -2.91
C PHE A 31 3.29 -19.63 -2.92
N ALA A 32 2.33 -20.34 -2.34
CA ALA A 32 0.94 -19.92 -2.25
C ALA A 32 0.47 -19.94 -0.79
N THR A 33 -0.25 -18.89 -0.39
CA THR A 33 -0.80 -18.72 0.97
C THR A 33 -2.32 -18.80 0.97
N MET A 34 -2.87 -19.52 -0.01
CA MET A 34 -4.30 -19.69 -0.19
C MET A 34 -4.83 -20.73 0.80
N GLU A 35 -5.92 -20.41 1.47
CA GLU A 35 -6.62 -21.34 2.36
C GLU A 35 -8.13 -21.05 2.36
N GLY A 36 -8.91 -22.01 2.84
CA GLY A 36 -10.35 -21.83 2.98
C GLY A 36 -10.67 -20.75 4.01
N ALA A 37 -11.55 -19.82 3.66
CA ALA A 37 -12.10 -18.86 4.59
C ALA A 37 -12.87 -19.60 5.70
N PRO A 38 -12.70 -19.22 6.98
CA PRO A 38 -13.41 -19.85 8.08
C PRO A 38 -14.94 -19.63 7.99
N LEU A 39 -15.37 -18.57 7.29
CA LEU A 39 -16.76 -18.32 6.94
C LEU A 39 -16.85 -18.14 5.43
N GLY A 40 -17.74 -18.91 4.80
CA GLY A 40 -18.10 -18.71 3.40
C GLY A 40 -18.90 -17.43 3.19
N LEU A 41 -18.91 -16.91 1.96
CA LEU A 41 -19.87 -15.90 1.55
C LEU A 41 -21.13 -16.64 1.07
N ASP A 42 -22.29 -16.35 1.68
CA ASP A 42 -23.58 -16.93 1.32
C ASP A 42 -23.64 -18.46 1.29
N GLY A 43 -22.84 -19.11 2.15
CA GLY A 43 -22.73 -20.57 2.23
C GLY A 43 -21.81 -21.20 1.18
N GLU A 44 -21.19 -20.41 0.30
CA GLU A 44 -20.17 -20.88 -0.63
C GLU A 44 -18.77 -20.83 -0.01
N GLY A 45 -17.98 -21.87 -0.26
CA GLY A 45 -16.58 -21.91 0.15
C GLY A 45 -15.76 -20.86 -0.60
N VAL A 46 -15.16 -19.93 0.14
CA VAL A 46 -14.26 -18.91 -0.43
C VAL A 46 -12.82 -19.26 -0.05
N THR A 47 -11.89 -19.03 -0.98
CA THR A 47 -10.45 -19.11 -0.69
C THR A 47 -9.92 -17.70 -0.43
N ILE A 48 -9.15 -17.55 0.64
CA ILE A 48 -8.54 -16.29 1.06
C ILE A 48 -7.04 -16.46 1.20
N CYS A 49 -6.31 -15.34 1.24
CA CYS A 49 -4.93 -15.30 1.70
C CYS A 49 -4.88 -14.59 3.04
N ARG A 50 -4.46 -15.26 4.11
CA ARG A 50 -4.25 -14.61 5.42
C ARG A 50 -2.79 -14.21 5.60
N THR A 51 -2.60 -13.04 6.20
CA THR A 51 -1.29 -12.67 6.74
C THR A 51 -1.19 -13.20 8.16
N ALA A 52 -0.23 -14.09 8.40
CA ALA A 52 0.03 -14.63 9.74
C ALA A 52 0.56 -13.57 10.72
N ALA A 53 0.90 -12.38 10.23
CA ALA A 53 1.44 -11.29 11.02
C ALA A 53 0.39 -10.53 11.85
N LEU A 54 -0.91 -10.69 11.53
CA LEU A 54 -1.97 -9.93 12.16
C LEU A 54 -2.98 -10.84 12.86
N PRO A 55 -3.56 -10.39 13.99
CA PRO A 55 -4.70 -11.06 14.61
C PRO A 55 -5.88 -11.19 13.63
N ASP A 56 -6.63 -12.29 13.74
CA ASP A 56 -7.79 -12.58 12.90
C ASP A 56 -9.00 -11.67 13.22
N ASP A 57 -9.08 -11.16 14.45
CA ASP A 57 -10.11 -10.22 14.90
C ASP A 57 -9.79 -8.76 14.51
N LEU A 58 -8.57 -8.50 14.02
CA LEU A 58 -8.18 -7.17 13.58
C LEU A 58 -8.81 -6.86 12.22
N THR A 59 -9.74 -5.90 12.21
CA THR A 59 -10.55 -5.51 11.05
C THR A 59 -10.55 -3.99 10.82
N GLY A 60 -11.13 -3.55 9.70
CA GLY A 60 -11.34 -2.13 9.39
C GLY A 60 -10.06 -1.29 9.35
N ALA A 61 -10.16 -0.04 9.81
CA ALA A 61 -9.06 0.92 9.78
C ALA A 61 -7.83 0.45 10.56
N ALA A 62 -8.02 -0.20 11.72
CA ALA A 62 -6.93 -0.72 12.53
C ALA A 62 -6.11 -1.79 11.79
N ARG A 63 -6.80 -2.66 11.02
CA ARG A 63 -6.13 -3.62 10.14
C ARG A 63 -5.36 -2.93 9.02
N LEU A 64 -5.96 -1.93 8.38
CA LEU A 64 -5.29 -1.18 7.32
C LEU A 64 -4.03 -0.52 7.85
N VAL A 65 -4.08 0.18 8.99
CA VAL A 65 -2.92 0.80 9.63
C VAL A 65 -1.83 -0.23 9.92
N ALA A 66 -2.19 -1.39 10.46
CA ALA A 66 -1.24 -2.46 10.79
C ALA A 66 -0.55 -3.08 9.56
N LEU A 67 -1.20 -3.05 8.39
CA LEU A 67 -0.62 -3.49 7.11
C LEU A 67 0.19 -2.40 6.41
N ALA A 68 -0.31 -1.16 6.50
CA ALA A 68 0.18 0.00 5.79
C ALA A 68 1.49 0.51 6.40
N THR A 69 1.53 0.61 7.73
CA THR A 69 2.63 1.27 8.45
C THR A 69 3.97 0.57 8.23
N PRO A 70 4.10 -0.77 8.40
CA PRO A 70 5.38 -1.44 8.21
C PRO A 70 5.86 -1.40 6.75
N ALA A 71 4.93 -1.49 5.79
CA ALA A 71 5.25 -1.36 4.37
C ALA A 71 5.71 0.06 4.03
N LEU A 72 5.10 1.10 4.62
CA LEU A 72 5.56 2.47 4.48
C LEU A 72 6.94 2.64 5.11
N GLU A 73 7.17 2.12 6.31
CA GLU A 73 8.46 2.20 7.00
C GLU A 73 9.58 1.50 6.21
N GLU A 74 9.32 0.32 5.65
CA GLU A 74 10.26 -0.39 4.79
C GLU A 74 10.58 0.44 3.54
N ALA A 75 9.55 1.01 2.90
CA ALA A 75 9.77 1.92 1.79
C ALA A 75 10.66 3.10 2.25
N VAL A 76 10.26 3.87 3.26
CA VAL A 76 10.99 5.09 3.59
C VAL A 76 12.31 4.87 4.35
N ALA A 77 12.70 3.63 4.65
CA ALA A 77 13.92 3.32 5.41
C ALA A 77 15.19 3.84 4.72
N ASP A 78 15.28 3.67 3.40
CA ASP A 78 16.43 4.08 2.59
C ASP A 78 16.21 5.39 1.84
N ALA A 79 15.13 6.10 2.17
CA ALA A 79 14.89 7.43 1.64
C ALA A 79 15.93 8.40 2.23
N SER A 80 17.01 8.69 1.48
CA SER A 80 17.88 9.83 1.76
C SER A 80 16.98 11.06 2.00
N SER A 81 17.10 11.69 3.17
CA SER A 81 16.21 12.75 3.66
C SER A 81 15.82 13.73 2.56
N THR A 82 14.54 13.80 2.21
CA THR A 82 13.99 14.92 1.44
C THR A 82 13.07 15.75 2.29
N ASP A 83 13.02 17.02 1.93
CA ASP A 83 12.20 18.03 2.60
C ASP A 83 10.71 17.89 2.31
N GLU A 84 10.30 17.18 1.25
CA GLU A 84 8.89 16.99 0.87
C GLU A 84 8.59 15.57 0.34
N ALA A 85 7.34 15.11 0.52
CA ALA A 85 6.75 13.93 -0.13
C ALA A 85 5.23 14.09 -0.36
N LEU A 86 4.69 13.47 -1.43
CA LEU A 86 3.24 13.22 -1.58
C LEU A 86 2.99 11.73 -1.45
N LEU A 87 2.14 11.38 -0.50
CA LEU A 87 1.58 10.06 -0.35
C LEU A 87 0.29 9.96 -1.18
N VAL A 88 0.23 9.05 -2.15
CA VAL A 88 -1.00 8.76 -2.88
C VAL A 88 -1.53 7.41 -2.42
N LEU A 89 -2.68 7.40 -1.74
CA LEU A 89 -3.32 6.22 -1.18
C LEU A 89 -4.43 5.74 -2.12
N GLU A 90 -4.27 4.55 -2.70
CA GLU A 90 -5.39 3.86 -3.34
C GLU A 90 -6.15 3.05 -2.30
N LEU A 91 -7.44 3.33 -2.13
CA LEU A 91 -8.26 2.72 -1.11
C LEU A 91 -9.53 2.13 -1.74
N ASP A 92 -10.09 1.13 -1.06
CA ASP A 92 -11.38 0.58 -1.45
C ASP A 92 -12.47 1.65 -1.30
N ALA A 93 -13.36 1.73 -2.30
CA ALA A 93 -14.48 2.68 -2.29
C ALA A 93 -15.46 2.42 -1.13
N ALA A 94 -15.50 1.20 -0.58
CA ALA A 94 -16.34 0.84 0.54
C ALA A 94 -15.83 1.35 1.91
N LEU A 95 -14.63 1.94 1.98
CA LEU A 95 -14.10 2.49 3.23
C LEU A 95 -14.83 3.76 3.64
N THR A 96 -15.18 3.83 4.93
CA THR A 96 -15.82 5.02 5.52
C THR A 96 -14.82 6.17 5.67
N ASP A 97 -15.32 7.40 5.65
CA ASP A 97 -14.46 8.59 5.81
C ASP A 97 -13.66 8.57 7.12
N ALA A 98 -14.30 8.17 8.22
CA ALA A 98 -13.63 8.02 9.51
C ALA A 98 -12.48 6.99 9.48
N ALA A 99 -12.65 5.88 8.76
CA ALA A 99 -11.58 4.89 8.60
C ALA A 99 -10.41 5.44 7.77
N VAL A 100 -10.71 6.22 6.74
CA VAL A 100 -9.69 6.90 5.92
C VAL A 100 -8.95 7.95 6.74
N GLU A 101 -9.63 8.78 7.51
CA GLU A 101 -9.01 9.79 8.38
C GLU A 101 -8.07 9.14 9.41
N GLN A 102 -8.49 8.04 10.05
CA GLN A 102 -7.64 7.30 10.99
C GLN A 102 -6.38 6.74 10.31
N LEU A 103 -6.53 6.15 9.11
CA LEU A 103 -5.42 5.62 8.34
C LEU A 103 -4.44 6.74 7.97
N VAL A 104 -4.95 7.82 7.38
CA VAL A 104 -4.18 9.01 6.97
C VAL A 104 -3.40 9.57 8.16
N GLY A 105 -4.05 9.80 9.30
CA GLY A 105 -3.37 10.33 10.50
C GLY A 105 -2.24 9.43 11.00
N SER A 106 -2.41 8.11 10.93
CA SER A 106 -1.37 7.15 11.32
C SER A 106 -0.17 7.17 10.36
N LEU A 107 -0.44 7.33 9.06
CA LEU A 107 0.61 7.38 8.04
C LEU A 107 1.38 8.70 8.06
N VAL A 108 0.71 9.83 8.27
CA VAL A 108 1.38 11.13 8.49
C VAL A 108 2.33 11.04 9.67
N ALA A 109 1.86 10.52 10.81
CA ALA A 109 2.70 10.36 12.00
C ALA A 109 3.91 9.44 11.78
N THR A 110 3.83 8.54 10.80
CA THR A 110 4.94 7.68 10.37
C THR A 110 5.90 8.44 9.46
N CYS A 111 5.38 9.20 8.49
CA CYS A 111 6.17 10.04 7.60
C CYS A 111 6.90 11.16 8.35
N ASP A 112 6.25 11.88 9.26
CA ASP A 112 6.84 13.02 9.99
C ASP A 112 8.10 12.64 10.78
N LYS A 113 8.26 11.36 11.14
CA LYS A 113 9.45 10.85 11.82
C LYS A 113 10.65 10.67 10.90
N ARG A 114 10.45 10.63 9.59
CA ARG A 114 11.45 10.17 8.60
C ARG A 114 11.57 11.04 7.35
N ILE A 115 10.54 11.81 7.04
CA ILE A 115 10.40 12.68 5.87
C ILE A 115 9.96 14.06 6.39
N GLY A 116 10.35 15.14 5.70
CA GLY A 116 9.88 16.49 6.00
C GLY A 116 8.37 16.68 5.76
N GLU A 117 7.98 17.69 4.99
CA GLU A 117 6.58 17.98 4.73
C GLU A 117 5.90 16.85 3.92
N THR A 118 4.83 16.28 4.46
CA THR A 118 4.05 15.22 3.80
C THR A 118 2.69 15.73 3.36
N ARG A 119 2.41 15.64 2.06
CA ARG A 119 1.07 15.84 1.50
C ARG A 119 0.43 14.50 1.23
N ILE A 120 -0.90 14.42 1.31
CA ILE A 120 -1.62 13.17 1.08
C ILE A 120 -2.75 13.39 0.08
N GLU A 121 -2.82 12.50 -0.90
CA GLU A 121 -3.94 12.35 -1.83
C GLU A 121 -4.56 10.96 -1.67
N VAL A 122 -5.88 10.90 -1.67
CA VAL A 122 -6.62 9.64 -1.54
C VAL A 122 -7.43 9.40 -2.82
N VAL A 123 -7.21 8.23 -3.42
CA VAL A 123 -7.89 7.75 -4.62
C VAL A 123 -8.77 6.57 -4.23
N ARG A 124 -10.10 6.73 -4.33
CA ARG A 124 -11.07 5.68 -3.98
C ARG A 124 -11.64 5.03 -5.23
N THR A 125 -10.86 4.14 -5.84
CA THR A 125 -11.24 3.45 -7.07
C THR A 125 -11.58 1.97 -6.86
N GLY A 126 -11.28 1.40 -5.69
CA GLY A 126 -11.33 -0.05 -5.51
C GLY A 126 -10.15 -0.76 -6.19
N ALA A 127 -10.33 -2.04 -6.52
CA ALA A 127 -9.31 -3.02 -6.92
C ALA A 127 -8.55 -2.71 -8.24
N GLY A 128 -7.81 -1.61 -8.30
CA GLY A 128 -6.92 -1.23 -9.41
C GLY A 128 -5.48 -1.71 -9.25
N GLY A 129 -5.15 -2.36 -8.13
CA GLY A 129 -3.80 -2.89 -7.84
C GLY A 129 -2.72 -1.81 -7.74
N GLY A 130 -3.10 -0.55 -7.47
CA GLY A 130 -2.17 0.58 -7.42
C GLY A 130 -2.04 1.35 -8.75
N ILE A 131 -2.65 0.89 -9.85
CA ILE A 131 -2.52 1.56 -11.17
C ILE A 131 -3.10 2.98 -11.15
N PRO A 132 -4.31 3.23 -10.60
CA PRO A 132 -4.83 4.58 -10.39
C PRO A 132 -3.87 5.48 -9.61
N ALA A 133 -3.31 5.00 -8.49
CA ALA A 133 -2.36 5.80 -7.70
C ALA A 133 -1.04 6.07 -8.44
N VAL A 134 -0.48 5.10 -9.18
CA VAL A 134 0.68 5.33 -10.07
C VAL A 134 0.35 6.37 -11.13
N THR A 135 -0.83 6.29 -11.74
CA THR A 135 -1.24 7.19 -12.82
C THR A 135 -1.41 8.61 -12.31
N GLN A 136 -2.05 8.78 -11.16
CA GLN A 136 -2.22 10.06 -10.47
C GLN A 136 -0.86 10.72 -10.21
N ALA A 137 0.06 9.99 -9.57
CA ALA A 137 1.39 10.53 -9.31
C ALA A 137 2.25 10.72 -10.58
N ARG A 138 2.00 9.97 -11.65
CA ARG A 138 2.71 10.16 -12.94
C ARG A 138 2.28 11.45 -13.62
N MET A 139 1.01 11.80 -13.55
CA MET A 139 0.51 13.07 -14.08
C MET A 139 1.15 14.28 -13.38
N MET A 140 1.72 14.07 -12.19
CA MET A 140 2.43 15.10 -11.42
C MET A 140 3.95 15.17 -11.71
N ALA A 141 4.49 14.29 -12.59
CA ALA A 141 5.89 14.17 -13.05
C ALA A 141 6.94 13.76 -12.00
N VAL A 142 6.86 12.54 -11.45
CA VAL A 142 7.45 12.26 -10.13
C VAL A 142 8.12 10.89 -9.93
N HIS A 143 8.91 10.73 -8.87
CA HIS A 143 9.46 9.47 -8.37
C HIS A 143 8.42 8.66 -7.57
N PHE A 144 8.63 7.36 -7.39
CA PHE A 144 7.60 6.46 -6.84
C PHE A 144 8.15 5.52 -5.77
N TRP A 145 7.27 5.20 -4.83
CA TRP A 145 7.39 4.03 -3.97
C TRP A 145 6.19 3.14 -4.28
N TYR A 146 6.28 1.86 -3.93
CA TYR A 146 5.16 0.94 -4.11
C TYR A 146 4.99 0.12 -2.83
N SER A 147 3.75 -0.04 -2.43
CA SER A 147 3.31 -1.08 -1.52
C SER A 147 2.07 -1.69 -2.17
N GLY A 148 2.06 -3.01 -2.27
CA GLY A 148 1.04 -3.75 -2.99
C GLY A 148 0.54 -4.89 -2.14
N GLN A 149 -0.70 -4.79 -1.68
CA GLN A 149 -1.46 -5.95 -1.24
C GLN A 149 -2.65 -6.12 -2.16
N ASN A 150 -2.65 -7.20 -2.93
CA ASN A 150 -3.82 -7.58 -3.71
C ASN A 150 -4.56 -8.68 -2.92
N THR A 151 -5.56 -8.29 -2.13
CA THR A 151 -6.44 -9.23 -1.41
C THR A 151 -7.68 -9.58 -2.23
N SER A 152 -7.54 -9.71 -3.56
CA SER A 152 -8.69 -9.98 -4.42
C SER A 152 -9.24 -11.39 -4.18
N CYS A 153 -10.37 -11.47 -3.49
CA CYS A 153 -11.30 -12.59 -3.60
C CYS A 153 -12.37 -12.18 -4.62
N ARG A 154 -12.68 -13.06 -5.58
CA ARG A 154 -13.41 -12.72 -6.81
C ARG A 154 -14.80 -12.09 -6.65
N ASN A 155 -15.40 -12.06 -5.45
CA ASN A 155 -16.79 -11.62 -5.26
C ASN A 155 -16.98 -10.74 -4.01
N GLY A 156 -16.74 -9.43 -4.13
CA GLY A 156 -17.39 -8.42 -3.27
C GLY A 156 -16.82 -8.14 -1.87
N SER A 157 -15.78 -8.84 -1.40
CA SER A 157 -15.03 -8.39 -0.21
C SER A 157 -13.89 -7.47 -0.65
N GLY A 158 -14.00 -6.19 -0.32
CA GLY A 158 -13.14 -5.13 -0.81
C GLY A 158 -11.63 -5.45 -0.75
N ALA A 159 -10.97 -5.43 -1.90
CA ALA A 159 -9.53 -5.55 -2.02
C ALA A 159 -8.91 -4.18 -1.76
N SER A 160 -8.30 -4.01 -0.59
CA SER A 160 -7.58 -2.78 -0.24
C SER A 160 -6.11 -2.93 -0.60
N SER A 161 -5.67 -2.24 -1.66
CA SER A 161 -4.26 -2.15 -2.05
C SER A 161 -3.69 -0.81 -1.61
N ILE A 162 -2.97 -0.78 -0.50
CA ILE A 162 -2.38 0.48 0.00
C ILE A 162 -1.06 0.74 -0.74
N MET A 163 -1.10 1.67 -1.68
CA MET A 163 0.06 2.22 -2.36
C MET A 163 0.59 3.45 -1.61
N PHE A 164 1.92 3.65 -1.64
CA PHE A 164 2.58 4.84 -1.13
C PHE A 164 3.46 5.42 -2.21
N VAL A 165 3.33 6.71 -2.52
CA VAL A 165 4.19 7.40 -3.49
C VAL A 165 5.05 8.43 -2.74
N ARG A 166 6.15 8.91 -3.33
CA ARG A 166 6.95 10.04 -2.81
C ARG A 166 7.26 10.98 -3.95
N LEU A 167 7.05 12.28 -3.73
CA LEU A 167 7.53 13.28 -4.67
C LEU A 167 8.86 13.85 -4.29
N CYS A 168 9.87 13.64 -5.14
CA CYS A 168 11.03 14.51 -5.14
C CYS A 168 10.82 15.52 -6.25
N ARG A 169 10.71 16.82 -5.90
CA ARG A 169 10.86 17.88 -6.89
C ARG A 169 12.29 17.77 -7.42
N GLY A 170 12.44 17.31 -8.66
CA GLY A 170 13.71 17.49 -9.36
C GLY A 170 14.01 18.97 -9.35
N SER A 171 15.14 19.36 -8.74
CA SER A 171 15.69 20.71 -8.91
C SER A 171 15.61 21.04 -10.39
N ARG A 172 14.81 22.05 -10.75
CA ARG A 172 14.94 22.69 -12.05
C ARG A 172 16.30 23.36 -12.00
N ASN A 173 17.35 22.61 -12.34
CA ASN A 173 18.64 23.21 -12.64
C ASN A 173 18.37 24.22 -13.77
N GLY A 174 18.69 25.48 -13.46
CA GLY A 174 18.68 26.57 -14.41
C GLY A 174 19.72 26.41 -15.51
#